data_AF-A0A1Q9S407-F1
#
_entry.id   AF-A0A1Q9S407-F1
#
_cell.length_a   1.000
_cell.length_b   1.000
_cell.length_c   1.000
_cell.angle_alpha   90.00
_cell.angle_beta   90.00
_cell.angle_gamma   90.00
#
_symmetry.space_group_name_H-M   'P 1'
#
loop_
_entity.id
_entity.type
_entity.pdbx_description
1 polymer ?
#
loop_
_entity_poly.entity_id
_entity_poly.type
_entity_poly.pdbx_seq_one_letter_code
_entity_poly.pdbx_strand_id
1 'polypeptide(L)'
;MTHVRRPVISGVTRGSGTSTLAAALHAVDGGLLVPGAAADVLVCRSDAQSLWQAAFLARGASGHRPVLVLGGTAPGVPAPPVPAGHFGAVVALPHVRRWSTGDARGEAAAVLAYAPERLPQDVRAYAGALHRIVSALIASGRLQRPAAHRISRPAAASLWRGLRPVSPANRRPALASDRPTEPDDETIEGEPVAAGAR
;
A
#
# COMPACT_ATOMS: atom_id res chain seq x y z
N MET A 1 -21.26 -11.88 24.45
CA MET A 1 -20.03 -11.07 24.30
C MET A 1 -20.08 -10.40 22.94
N THR A 2 -20.06 -9.06 22.87
CA THR A 2 -20.03 -8.34 21.60
C THR A 2 -18.69 -8.55 20.92
N HIS A 3 -18.69 -9.18 19.75
CA HIS A 3 -17.47 -9.42 18.99
C HIS A 3 -16.93 -8.10 18.43
N VAL A 4 -15.73 -7.72 18.85
CA VAL A 4 -15.03 -6.52 18.35
C VAL A 4 -14.32 -6.90 17.06
N ARG A 5 -14.71 -6.33 15.91
CA ARG A 5 -13.99 -6.57 14.66
C ARG A 5 -12.76 -5.68 14.55
N ARG A 6 -11.76 -6.15 13.81
CA ARG A 6 -10.62 -5.33 13.39
C ARG A 6 -11.09 -4.29 12.34
N PRO A 7 -10.78 -2.99 12.51
CA PRO A 7 -11.16 -1.99 11.54
C PRO A 7 -10.42 -2.18 10.21
N VAL A 8 -11.04 -1.73 9.12
CA VAL A 8 -10.45 -1.71 7.77
C VAL A 8 -9.86 -0.34 7.48
N ILE A 9 -8.56 -0.31 7.15
CA ILE A 9 -7.85 0.93 6.79
C ILE A 9 -7.46 0.86 5.31
N SER A 10 -7.88 1.85 4.53
CA SER A 10 -7.55 1.93 3.10
C SER A 10 -6.93 3.27 2.74
N GLY A 11 -5.99 3.25 1.79
CA GLY A 11 -5.35 4.43 1.24
C GLY A 11 -6.12 5.01 0.06
N VAL A 12 -6.05 6.32 -0.11
CA VAL A 12 -6.56 7.01 -1.31
C VAL A 12 -5.51 7.02 -2.43
N THR A 13 -4.23 7.12 -2.06
CA THR A 13 -3.09 7.11 -2.98
C THR A 13 -2.01 6.18 -2.44
N ARG A 14 -1.10 5.73 -3.31
CA ARG A 14 0.10 5.00 -2.85
C ARG A 14 0.97 5.90 -1.97
N GLY A 15 1.68 5.30 -1.03
CA GLY A 15 2.61 6.01 -0.15
C GLY A 15 1.97 6.91 0.91
N SER A 16 0.66 6.82 1.15
CA SER A 16 -0.02 7.61 2.20
C SER A 16 0.25 7.12 3.62
N GLY A 17 0.94 5.98 3.79
CA GLY A 17 1.20 5.37 5.10
C GLY A 17 0.12 4.40 5.57
N THR A 18 -0.78 3.94 4.70
CA THR A 18 -1.88 3.00 5.03
C THR A 18 -1.38 1.76 5.78
N SER A 19 -0.38 1.05 5.25
CA SER A 19 0.12 -0.18 5.85
C SER A 19 0.78 0.04 7.21
N THR A 20 1.47 1.18 7.37
CA THR A 20 2.08 1.59 8.65
C THR A 20 1.01 1.88 9.69
N LEU A 21 -0.03 2.64 9.33
CA LEU A 21 -1.15 2.92 10.23
C LEU A 21 -1.95 1.65 10.57
N ALA A 22 -2.15 0.77 9.58
CA ALA A 22 -2.81 -0.52 9.80
C ALA A 22 -2.03 -1.38 10.78
N ALA A 23 -0.69 -1.38 10.71
CA ALA A 23 0.14 -2.06 11.69
C ALA A 23 0.04 -1.42 13.08
N ALA A 24 0.10 -0.09 13.17
CA ALA A 24 0.00 0.65 14.43
C ALA A 24 -1.29 0.37 15.21
N LEU A 25 -2.40 0.19 14.49
CA LEU A 25 -3.72 -0.07 15.07
C LEU A 25 -4.06 -1.56 15.11
N HIS A 26 -3.13 -2.45 14.73
CA HIS A 26 -3.38 -3.87 14.48
C HIS A 26 -4.65 -4.11 13.64
N ALA A 27 -4.91 -3.20 12.70
CA ALA A 27 -6.07 -3.20 11.83
C ALA A 27 -5.84 -4.06 10.58
N VAL A 28 -6.88 -4.21 9.76
CA VAL A 28 -6.74 -4.90 8.48
C VAL A 28 -6.38 -3.90 7.39
N ASP A 29 -5.20 -4.07 6.80
CA ASP A 29 -4.77 -3.32 5.63
C ASP A 29 -5.71 -3.65 4.45
N GLY A 30 -6.40 -2.63 3.94
CA GLY A 30 -7.30 -2.70 2.79
C GLY A 30 -6.63 -2.30 1.48
N GLY A 31 -5.35 -1.93 1.49
CA GLY A 31 -4.68 -1.41 0.30
C GLY A 31 -5.28 -0.09 -0.18
N LEU A 32 -5.33 0.11 -1.50
CA LEU A 32 -5.98 1.28 -2.09
C LEU A 32 -7.50 1.08 -2.12
N LEU A 33 -8.24 2.11 -1.72
CA LEU A 33 -9.70 2.08 -1.79
C LEU A 33 -10.14 2.17 -3.25
N VAL A 34 -10.98 1.22 -3.66
CA VAL A 34 -11.68 1.23 -4.95
C VAL A 34 -13.12 1.74 -4.78
N PRO A 35 -13.72 2.37 -5.79
CA PRO A 35 -15.14 2.76 -5.74
C PRO A 35 -16.05 1.58 -5.38
N GLY A 36 -17.01 1.82 -4.49
CA GLY A 36 -17.94 0.78 -4.00
C GLY A 36 -17.41 -0.10 -2.87
N ALA A 37 -16.10 -0.06 -2.56
CA ALA A 37 -15.56 -0.69 -1.37
C ALA A 37 -15.78 0.19 -0.12
N ALA A 38 -15.86 -0.46 1.05
CA ALA A 38 -16.01 0.21 2.33
C ALA A 38 -14.71 0.19 3.13
N ALA A 39 -14.42 1.29 3.83
CA ALA A 39 -13.34 1.40 4.81
C ALA A 39 -13.86 2.05 6.09
N ASP A 40 -13.27 1.68 7.23
CA ASP A 40 -13.52 2.35 8.51
C ASP A 40 -12.64 3.59 8.66
N VAL A 41 -11.42 3.52 8.12
CA VAL A 41 -10.45 4.61 8.07
C VAL A 41 -9.94 4.80 6.64
N LEU A 42 -9.97 6.04 6.16
CA LEU A 42 -9.36 6.45 4.91
C LEU A 42 -8.08 7.24 5.17
N VAL A 43 -6.98 6.85 4.52
CA VAL A 43 -5.68 7.49 4.67
C VAL A 43 -5.31 8.18 3.36
N CYS A 44 -5.12 9.49 3.39
CA CYS A 44 -4.68 10.26 2.23
C CYS A 44 -3.50 11.16 2.60
N ARG A 45 -2.78 11.64 1.59
CA ARG A 45 -1.81 12.72 1.79
C ARG A 45 -2.55 14.03 2.07
N SER A 46 -1.84 14.98 2.70
CA SER A 46 -2.37 16.30 3.05
C SER A 46 -2.35 17.29 1.87
N ASP A 47 -2.65 16.82 0.66
CA ASP A 47 -2.73 17.64 -0.56
C ASP A 47 -4.17 17.71 -1.08
N ALA A 48 -4.50 18.80 -1.79
CA ALA A 48 -5.86 19.08 -2.22
C ALA A 48 -6.46 17.99 -3.12
N GLN A 49 -5.65 17.42 -4.02
CA GLN A 49 -6.07 16.36 -4.92
C GLN A 49 -6.44 15.08 -4.15
N SER A 50 -5.60 14.68 -3.20
CA SER A 50 -5.84 13.50 -2.36
C SER A 50 -7.07 13.68 -1.46
N LEU A 51 -7.30 14.89 -0.93
CA LEU A 51 -8.49 15.21 -0.14
C LEU A 51 -9.77 15.17 -0.96
N TRP A 52 -9.75 15.75 -2.17
CA TRP A 52 -10.91 15.72 -3.05
C TRP A 52 -11.26 14.28 -3.44
N GLN A 53 -10.25 13.47 -3.77
CA GLN A 53 -10.44 12.05 -4.06
C GLN A 53 -10.97 11.28 -2.84
N ALA A 54 -10.48 11.57 -1.64
CA ALA A 54 -11.00 10.98 -0.41
C ALA A 54 -12.49 11.29 -0.21
N ALA A 55 -12.89 12.55 -0.43
CA ALA A 55 -14.28 12.98 -0.31
C ALA A 55 -15.16 12.32 -1.36
N PHE A 56 -14.69 12.19 -2.60
CA PHE A 56 -15.38 11.46 -3.67
C PHE A 56 -15.64 10.00 -3.27
N LEU A 57 -14.61 9.29 -2.79
CA LEU A 57 -14.73 7.89 -2.37
C LEU A 57 -15.64 7.73 -1.15
N ALA A 58 -15.61 8.68 -0.21
CA ALA A 58 -16.46 8.65 0.98
C ALA A 58 -17.97 8.80 0.65
N ARG A 59 -18.34 9.48 -0.45
CA ARG A 59 -19.74 9.60 -0.90
C ARG A 59 -20.35 8.26 -1.29
N GLY A 60 -19.54 7.33 -1.80
CA GLY A 60 -19.99 5.99 -2.19
C GLY A 60 -20.28 5.06 -1.01
N ALA A 61 -19.87 5.43 0.21
CA ALA A 61 -20.10 4.64 1.42
C ALA A 61 -21.51 4.93 1.97
N SER A 62 -22.50 4.15 1.53
CA SER A 62 -23.90 4.32 1.93
C SER A 62 -24.08 4.36 3.45
N GLY A 63 -24.55 5.51 3.97
CA GLY A 63 -24.85 5.73 5.39
C GLY A 63 -23.64 5.70 6.33
N HIS A 64 -22.40 5.68 5.83
CA HIS A 64 -21.21 5.43 6.63
C HIS A 64 -20.12 6.45 6.38
N ARG A 65 -19.82 7.27 7.39
CA ARG A 65 -18.74 8.24 7.32
C ARG A 65 -17.45 7.65 7.90
N PRO A 66 -16.41 7.40 7.10
CA PRO A 66 -15.14 6.90 7.60
C PRO A 66 -14.40 7.98 8.40
N VAL A 67 -13.42 7.56 9.21
CA VAL A 67 -12.43 8.47 9.79
C VAL A 67 -11.41 8.82 8.70
N LEU A 68 -11.22 10.10 8.43
CA LEU A 68 -10.17 10.56 7.52
C LEU A 68 -8.86 10.76 8.29
N VAL A 69 -7.77 10.23 7.77
CA VAL A 69 -6.42 10.40 8.30
C VAL A 69 -5.55 11.10 7.26
N LEU A 70 -5.02 12.25 7.64
CA LEU A 70 -4.13 13.05 6.81
C LEU A 70 -2.69 12.67 7.15
N GLY A 71 -2.08 11.88 6.27
CA GLY A 71 -0.72 11.36 6.43
C GLY A 71 0.34 12.43 6.16
N GLY A 72 1.43 12.36 6.92
CA GLY A 72 2.65 13.11 6.65
C GLY A 72 2.54 14.60 6.93
N THR A 73 1.63 15.03 7.82
CA THR A 73 1.51 16.45 8.19
C THR A 73 2.77 16.89 8.92
N ALA A 74 3.44 17.91 8.39
CA ALA A 74 4.54 18.57 9.09
C ALA A 74 3.98 19.44 10.23
N PRO A 75 4.64 19.48 11.40
CA PRO A 75 4.26 20.38 12.49
C PRO A 75 4.22 21.83 12.00
N GLY A 76 3.20 22.58 12.41
CA GLY A 76 3.03 24.01 12.06
C GLY A 76 2.50 24.29 10.66
N VAL A 77 2.31 23.27 9.81
CA VAL A 77 1.65 23.45 8.51
C VAL A 77 0.14 23.30 8.69
N PRO A 78 -0.67 24.32 8.33
CA PRO A 78 -2.12 24.22 8.41
C PRO A 78 -2.62 23.08 7.52
N ALA A 79 -3.50 22.24 8.07
CA ALA A 79 -4.15 21.22 7.26
C ALA A 79 -5.03 21.90 6.20
N PRO A 80 -5.13 21.34 4.98
CA PRO A 80 -6.00 21.92 3.97
C PRO A 80 -7.47 21.81 4.42
N PRO A 81 -8.36 22.69 3.93
CA PRO A 81 -9.77 22.63 4.26
C PRO A 81 -10.35 21.28 3.84
N VAL A 82 -10.95 20.57 4.79
CA VAL A 82 -11.57 19.27 4.54
C VAL A 82 -13.04 19.46 4.16
N PRO A 83 -13.50 18.86 3.05
CA PRO A 83 -14.91 18.88 2.66
C PRO A 83 -15.83 18.40 3.81
N ALA A 84 -16.75 19.26 4.24
CA ALA A 84 -17.66 18.97 5.34
C ALA A 84 -18.64 17.83 4.99
N GLY A 85 -19.12 17.12 6.02
CA GLY A 85 -20.20 16.13 5.88
C GLY A 85 -19.82 14.78 5.29
N HIS A 86 -18.58 14.61 4.80
CA HIS A 86 -18.11 13.35 4.20
C HIS A 86 -17.48 12.38 5.21
N PHE A 87 -16.95 12.89 6.32
CA PHE A 87 -16.17 12.11 7.29
C PHE A 87 -16.77 12.18 8.68
N GLY A 88 -16.57 11.13 9.49
CA GLY A 88 -17.03 11.08 10.88
C GLY A 88 -16.08 11.80 11.83
N ALA A 89 -14.80 11.80 11.47
CA ALA A 89 -13.73 12.56 12.13
C ALA A 89 -12.59 12.77 11.12
N VAL A 90 -11.75 13.77 11.39
CA VAL A 90 -10.52 14.03 10.65
C VAL A 90 -9.38 14.07 11.65
N VAL A 91 -8.31 13.33 11.38
CA VAL A 91 -7.12 13.29 12.23
C VAL A 91 -5.87 13.51 11.39
N ALA A 92 -5.06 14.50 11.77
CA ALA A 92 -3.71 14.67 11.23
C ALA A 92 -2.77 13.65 11.87
N LEU A 93 -2.01 12.94 11.04
CA LEU A 93 -1.01 11.97 11.46
C LEU A 93 0.39 12.55 11.22
N PRO A 94 1.11 12.91 12.29
CA PRO A 94 2.45 13.50 12.18
C PRO A 94 3.42 12.60 11.43
N HIS A 95 4.31 13.21 10.65
CA HIS A 95 5.43 12.48 10.06
C HIS A 95 6.49 12.13 11.12
N VAL A 96 6.82 10.84 11.23
CA VAL A 96 7.87 10.34 12.14
C VAL A 96 9.14 10.13 11.32
N ARG A 97 10.09 11.08 11.41
CA ARG A 97 11.28 11.11 10.55
C ARG A 97 12.14 9.86 10.68
N ARG A 98 12.27 9.32 11.89
CA ARG A 98 13.11 8.14 12.18
C ARG A 98 12.66 6.86 11.47
N TRP A 99 11.42 6.81 10.99
CA TRP A 99 10.90 5.67 10.24
C TRP A 99 11.31 5.67 8.76
N SER A 100 12.00 6.70 8.27
CA SER A 100 12.45 6.74 6.88
C SER A 100 13.58 5.76 6.56
N THR A 101 14.32 5.28 7.57
CA THR A 101 15.53 4.45 7.39
C THR A 101 15.40 3.04 7.99
N GLY A 102 14.21 2.60 8.41
CA GLY A 102 14.04 1.33 9.15
C GLY A 102 12.72 0.62 8.87
N ASP A 103 12.40 -0.39 9.70
CA ASP A 103 11.10 -1.08 9.65
C ASP A 103 10.01 -0.22 10.29
N ALA A 104 9.54 0.76 9.52
CA ALA A 104 8.45 1.64 9.91
C ALA A 104 7.20 0.87 10.38
N ARG A 105 6.94 -0.32 9.83
CA ARG A 105 5.73 -1.09 10.14
C ARG A 105 5.85 -1.78 11.49
N GLY A 106 6.97 -2.45 11.75
CA GLY A 106 7.28 -3.07 13.03
C GLY A 106 7.33 -2.04 14.15
N GLU A 107 8.03 -0.92 13.92
CA GLU A 107 8.10 0.15 14.91
C GLU A 107 6.74 0.78 15.20
N ALA A 108 5.92 1.03 14.17
CA ALA A 108 4.59 1.60 14.36
C ALA A 108 3.67 0.66 15.16
N ALA A 109 3.76 -0.66 14.93
CA ALA A 109 2.99 -1.67 15.68
C ALA A 109 3.31 -1.68 17.19
N ALA A 110 4.51 -1.27 17.57
CA ALA A 110 4.93 -1.24 18.98
C ALA A 110 4.54 0.06 19.71
N VAL A 111 4.13 1.12 18.99
CA VAL A 111 3.93 2.46 19.59
C VAL A 111 2.96 2.45 20.77
N LEU A 112 1.83 1.77 20.63
CA LEU A 112 0.79 1.73 21.68
C LEU A 112 1.13 0.75 22.82
N ALA A 113 2.23 0.00 22.73
CA ALA A 113 2.67 -0.91 23.79
C ALA A 113 3.51 -0.19 24.87
N TYR A 114 3.98 1.03 24.61
CA TYR A 114 4.78 1.82 25.55
C TYR A 114 3.99 2.99 26.14
N ALA A 115 4.28 3.31 27.40
CA ALA A 115 3.78 4.53 28.02
C ALA A 115 4.29 5.78 27.28
N PRO A 116 3.48 6.84 27.11
CA PRO A 116 3.83 8.03 26.33
C PRO A 116 5.14 8.71 26.78
N GLU A 117 5.46 8.64 28.07
CA GLU A 117 6.65 9.25 28.68
C GLU A 117 7.94 8.57 28.21
N ARG A 118 7.85 7.29 27.84
CA ARG A 118 8.96 6.48 27.33
C ARG A 118 9.16 6.60 25.82
N LEU A 119 8.22 7.25 25.12
CA LEU A 119 8.31 7.45 23.69
C LEU A 119 9.13 8.71 23.35
N PRO A 120 9.96 8.66 22.29
CA PRO A 120 10.52 9.85 21.67
C PRO A 120 9.43 10.87 21.33
N GLN A 121 9.76 12.17 21.32
CA GLN A 121 8.79 13.25 21.18
C GLN A 121 7.96 13.16 19.88
N ASP A 122 8.59 12.83 18.76
CA ASP A 122 7.93 12.64 17.45
C ASP A 122 6.97 11.44 17.46
N VAL A 123 7.39 10.34 18.09
CA VAL A 123 6.56 9.14 18.27
C VAL A 123 5.40 9.40 19.25
N ARG A 124 5.59 10.23 20.27
CA ARG A 124 4.53 10.61 21.21
C ARG A 124 3.40 11.37 20.51
N ALA A 125 3.74 12.29 19.62
CA ALA A 125 2.75 13.00 18.81
C ALA A 125 1.98 12.03 17.88
N TYR A 126 2.67 11.05 17.30
CA TYR A 126 2.05 9.97 16.54
C TYR A 126 1.09 9.13 17.40
N ALA A 127 1.52 8.70 18.60
CA ALA A 127 0.68 7.96 19.55
C ALA A 127 -0.59 8.75 19.93
N GLY A 128 -0.47 10.05 20.19
CA GLY A 128 -1.62 10.91 20.45
C GLY A 128 -2.62 10.96 19.28
N ALA A 129 -2.12 10.96 18.04
CA ALA A 129 -2.99 10.84 16.86
C ALA A 129 -3.67 9.46 16.77
N LEU A 130 -2.97 8.37 17.08
CA LEU A 130 -3.56 7.03 17.14
C LEU A 130 -4.71 6.98 18.17
N HIS A 131 -4.53 7.55 19.36
CA HIS A 131 -5.59 7.61 20.37
C HIS A 131 -6.84 8.36 19.89
N ARG A 132 -6.68 9.45 19.13
CA ARG A 132 -7.80 10.18 18.52
C ARG A 132 -8.52 9.33 17.47
N ILE A 133 -7.79 8.58 16.66
CA ILE A 133 -8.37 7.67 15.66
C ILE A 133 -9.16 6.56 16.37
N VAL A 134 -8.58 5.91 17.39
CA VAL A 134 -9.26 4.87 18.17
C VAL A 134 -10.52 5.42 18.84
N SER A 135 -10.44 6.61 19.45
CA SER A 135 -11.61 7.26 20.07
C SER A 135 -12.72 7.51 19.06
N ALA A 136 -12.39 7.99 17.85
CA ALA A 136 -13.36 8.21 16.78
C ALA A 136 -13.99 6.88 16.28
N LEU A 137 -13.20 5.80 16.18
CA LEU A 137 -13.70 4.47 15.81
C LEU A 137 -14.65 3.88 16.86
N ILE A 138 -14.35 4.08 18.14
CA ILE A 138 -15.21 3.65 19.26
C ILE A 138 -16.51 4.47 19.25
N ALA A 139 -16.41 5.80 19.20
CA ALA A 139 -17.56 6.70 19.25
C ALA A 139 -18.53 6.48 18.07
N SER A 140 -18.02 6.04 16.92
CA SER A 140 -18.83 5.75 15.74
C SER A 140 -19.49 4.36 15.74
N GLY A 141 -19.30 3.56 16.80
CA GLY A 141 -19.83 2.18 16.87
C GLY A 141 -19.22 1.25 15.82
N ARG A 142 -18.08 1.65 15.24
CA ARG A 142 -17.48 0.96 14.10
C ARG A 142 -16.82 -0.32 14.52
N LEU A 143 -16.59 -0.61 15.79
CA LEU A 143 -15.93 -1.86 16.16
C LEU A 143 -16.93 -3.00 16.39
N GLN A 144 -18.21 -2.69 16.60
CA GLN A 144 -19.26 -3.64 16.97
C GLN A 144 -20.00 -4.24 15.77
N ARG A 145 -19.84 -3.68 14.56
CA ARG A 145 -20.52 -4.21 13.37
C ARG A 145 -19.88 -5.54 12.90
N PRO A 146 -20.68 -6.50 12.40
CA PRO A 146 -20.18 -7.69 11.73
C PRO A 146 -19.14 -7.35 10.67
N ALA A 147 -18.02 -8.07 10.65
CA ALA A 147 -17.04 -7.90 9.58
C ALA A 147 -17.73 -8.18 8.25
N ALA A 148 -17.72 -7.21 7.33
CA ALA A 148 -18.09 -7.50 5.96
C ALA A 148 -17.17 -8.64 5.49
N HIS A 149 -17.75 -9.74 5.01
CA HIS A 149 -16.98 -10.85 4.48
C HIS A 149 -16.10 -10.31 3.36
N ARG A 150 -14.83 -10.06 3.68
CA ARG A 150 -13.82 -9.87 2.66
C ARG A 150 -13.76 -11.22 1.96
N ILE A 151 -14.27 -11.26 0.74
CA ILE A 151 -13.86 -12.29 -0.21
C ILE A 151 -12.37 -12.07 -0.35
N SER A 152 -11.59 -12.77 0.47
CA SER A 152 -10.17 -12.94 0.28
C SER A 152 -10.04 -13.57 -1.09
N ARG A 153 -9.90 -12.75 -2.13
CA ARG A 153 -9.50 -13.25 -3.44
C ARG A 153 -8.08 -13.78 -3.18
N PRO A 154 -7.87 -15.11 -3.24
CA PRO A 154 -6.54 -15.64 -3.00
C PRO A 154 -5.60 -14.94 -3.97
N ALA A 155 -4.48 -14.41 -3.44
CA ALA A 155 -3.40 -13.88 -4.24
C ALA A 155 -2.72 -15.05 -4.98
N ALA A 156 -3.42 -15.63 -5.95
CA ALA A 156 -2.93 -16.71 -6.78
C ALA A 156 -1.97 -16.23 -7.88
N ALA A 157 -1.50 -14.98 -7.86
CA ALA A 157 -0.48 -14.52 -8.80
C ALA A 157 0.88 -15.22 -8.60
N SER A 158 1.10 -15.85 -7.46
CA SER A 158 2.37 -16.54 -7.13
C SER A 158 2.36 -18.04 -7.43
N LEU A 159 1.19 -18.68 -7.61
CA LEU A 159 1.10 -20.13 -7.82
C LEU A 159 1.18 -20.55 -9.30
N TRP A 160 0.92 -19.65 -10.24
CA TRP A 160 0.97 -19.99 -11.67
C TRP A 160 2.37 -19.97 -12.29
N ARG A 161 3.41 -19.56 -11.54
CA ARG A 161 4.78 -19.53 -12.05
C ARG A 161 5.51 -20.88 -12.05
N GLY A 162 4.87 -21.94 -11.53
CA GLY A 162 5.48 -23.27 -11.38
C GLY A 162 4.89 -24.39 -12.24
N LEU A 163 3.73 -24.19 -12.87
CA LEU A 163 3.10 -25.23 -13.70
C LEU A 163 3.43 -25.00 -15.17
N ARG A 164 4.70 -25.21 -15.55
CA ARG A 164 5.00 -25.50 -16.96
C ARG A 164 4.48 -26.91 -17.25
N PRO A 165 3.70 -27.12 -18.32
CA PRO A 165 3.47 -28.46 -18.85
C PRO A 165 4.83 -29.05 -19.20
N VAL A 166 5.20 -30.12 -18.51
CA VAL A 166 6.35 -30.94 -18.91
C VAL A 166 5.94 -31.63 -20.20
N SER A 167 6.42 -31.15 -21.33
CA SER A 167 6.32 -31.88 -22.60
C SER A 167 7.03 -33.22 -22.45
N PRO A 168 6.35 -34.37 -22.67
CA PRO A 168 7.04 -35.64 -22.76
C PRO A 168 7.76 -35.70 -24.11
N ALA A 169 9.03 -35.31 -24.12
CA ALA A 169 9.96 -35.70 -25.17
C ALA A 169 10.37 -37.15 -24.94
N ASN A 170 9.90 -38.09 -25.76
CA ASN A 170 10.74 -39.09 -26.44
C ASN A 170 9.92 -40.11 -27.25
N ARG A 171 10.13 -40.22 -28.57
CA ARG A 171 11.04 -41.22 -29.18
C ARG A 171 11.07 -41.09 -30.71
N ARG A 172 12.31 -40.90 -31.19
CA ARG A 172 12.96 -41.17 -32.49
C ARG A 172 12.42 -42.40 -33.28
N PRO A 173 12.64 -42.54 -34.61
CA PRO A 173 13.98 -42.59 -35.21
C PRO A 173 14.18 -42.01 -36.63
N ALA A 174 15.44 -42.08 -37.04
CA ALA A 174 16.13 -41.42 -38.15
C ALA A 174 15.76 -41.86 -39.57
N LEU A 175 16.06 -41.00 -40.54
CA LEU A 175 16.40 -41.39 -41.90
C LEU A 175 17.48 -40.45 -42.46
N ALA A 176 18.53 -41.07 -42.98
CA ALA A 176 19.72 -40.47 -43.57
C ALA A 176 19.48 -40.08 -45.04
N SER A 177 20.17 -39.02 -45.49
CA SER A 177 20.69 -38.83 -46.85
C SER A 177 21.66 -37.63 -46.74
N ASP A 178 22.98 -37.75 -46.89
CA ASP A 178 23.74 -38.04 -48.12
C ASP A 178 23.27 -37.08 -49.24
N ARG A 179 24.03 -36.12 -49.79
CA ARG A 179 25.49 -35.91 -49.89
C ARG A 179 25.73 -34.50 -50.55
N PRO A 180 26.90 -34.14 -51.14
CA PRO A 180 27.73 -32.95 -50.84
C PRO A 180 27.67 -31.82 -51.90
N THR A 181 28.39 -30.70 -51.70
CA THR A 181 29.40 -30.07 -52.62
C THR A 181 29.83 -28.68 -52.11
N GLU A 182 31.15 -28.49 -52.03
CA GLU A 182 32.02 -27.29 -51.88
C GLU A 182 31.79 -26.14 -52.91
N PRO A 183 32.62 -25.07 -53.00
CA PRO A 183 33.33 -24.24 -52.01
C PRO A 183 33.20 -22.70 -52.31
N ASP A 184 33.95 -21.90 -51.53
CA ASP A 184 34.51 -20.56 -51.79
C ASP A 184 33.62 -19.36 -52.18
N ASP A 185 33.73 -18.26 -51.41
CA ASP A 185 34.50 -17.09 -51.89
C ASP A 185 34.71 -16.00 -50.80
N GLU A 186 35.97 -15.57 -50.72
CA GLU A 186 36.51 -14.21 -50.51
C GLU A 186 35.83 -13.19 -49.55
N THR A 187 36.53 -12.76 -48.50
CA THR A 187 37.44 -11.59 -48.47
C THR A 187 36.72 -10.25 -48.66
N ILE A 188 36.45 -9.50 -47.58
CA ILE A 188 36.60 -8.03 -47.56
C ILE A 188 37.06 -7.58 -46.16
N GLU A 189 38.26 -7.02 -46.13
CA GLU A 189 38.88 -6.24 -45.08
C GLU A 189 38.17 -4.89 -44.86
N GLY A 190 38.26 -4.34 -43.65
CA GLY A 190 37.80 -2.97 -43.37
C GLY A 190 38.33 -2.44 -42.04
N GLU A 191 39.43 -1.69 -42.13
CA GLU A 191 40.22 -1.02 -41.09
C GLU A 191 39.46 -0.21 -40.00
N PRO A 192 40.12 0.02 -38.84
CA PRO A 192 39.72 1.01 -37.85
C PRO A 192 40.36 2.40 -38.13
N VAL A 193 39.56 3.46 -38.22
CA VAL A 193 40.09 4.84 -38.28
C VAL A 193 40.15 5.45 -36.88
N ALA A 194 41.35 5.94 -36.58
CA ALA A 194 41.79 6.53 -35.33
C ALA A 194 41.39 8.01 -35.16
N ALA A 195 41.43 8.43 -33.89
CA ALA A 195 42.07 9.65 -33.35
C ALA A 195 41.86 11.03 -34.04
N GLY A 196 41.35 11.96 -33.24
CA GLY A 196 41.61 13.40 -33.34
C GLY A 196 40.93 14.10 -32.15
N ALA A 197 41.62 14.45 -31.07
CA ALA A 197 42.61 15.53 -30.88
C ALA A 197 41.97 16.80 -30.28
N ARG A 198 42.40 17.05 -29.03
CA ARG A 198 42.60 18.34 -28.35
C ARG A 198 41.44 19.32 -28.22
#